data_AF-A0AA43C2M0-F1
#
_entry.id   AF-A0AA43C2M0-F1
#
_cell.length_a   1.000
_cell.length_b   1.000
_cell.length_c   1.000
_cell.angle_alpha   90.00
_cell.angle_beta   90.00
_cell.angle_gamma   90.00
#
_symmetry.space_group_name_H-M   'P 1'
#
loop_
_entity.id
_entity.type
_entity.pdbx_description
1 polymer ?
#
loop_
_entity_poly.entity_id
_entity_poly.type
_entity_poly.pdbx_seq_one_letter_code
_entity_poly.pdbx_strand_id
1 'polypeptide(L)'
;EPAPFLPEQIKTLSTGGVTMLLDVPRIADGLDVLEKMVDIARGLASALGGRLVDDNRVELSEAGIARINQQLSSIRGAMERHGIPAGSARALRLFS
;
A
#
# COMPACT_ATOMS: atom_id res chain seq x y z
N GLU A 1 15.54 13.55 -1.77
CA GLU A 1 14.91 12.23 -1.55
C GLU A 1 14.91 11.91 -0.07
N PRO A 2 13.91 11.18 0.45
CA PRO A 2 13.98 10.63 1.79
C PRO A 2 15.14 9.61 1.87
N ALA A 3 15.91 9.65 2.95
CA ALA A 3 16.98 8.68 3.17
C ALA A 3 16.40 7.27 3.37
N PRO A 4 17.06 6.20 2.87
CA PRO A 4 16.60 4.84 3.09
C PRO A 4 16.66 4.47 4.58
N PHE A 5 15.81 3.54 5.01
CA PHE A 5 15.90 2.96 6.34
C PHE A 5 17.14 2.05 6.43
N LEU A 6 18.05 2.37 7.35
CA LEU A 6 19.24 1.56 7.64
C LEU A 6 19.04 0.80 8.96
N PRO A 7 19.23 -0.53 9.02
CA PRO A 7 19.04 -1.33 10.22
C PRO A 7 19.82 -0.81 11.44
N GLU A 8 21.01 -0.28 11.22
CA GLU A 8 21.92 0.23 12.25
C GLU A 8 21.40 1.55 12.85
N GLN A 9 20.61 2.31 12.09
CA GLN A 9 20.10 3.62 12.46
C GLN A 9 18.64 3.58 12.93
N ILE A 10 17.92 2.47 12.72
CA ILE A 10 16.48 2.38 12.98
C ILE A 10 16.10 2.68 14.44
N LYS A 11 17.00 2.37 15.39
CA LYS A 11 16.76 2.58 16.83
C LYS A 11 16.81 4.05 17.24
N THR A 12 17.46 4.90 16.45
CA THR A 12 17.65 6.33 16.74
C THR A 12 16.99 7.24 15.70
N LEU A 13 16.45 6.66 14.62
CA LEU A 13 15.79 7.38 13.56
C LEU A 13 14.52 8.06 14.07
N SER A 14 14.36 9.35 13.70
CA SER A 14 13.11 10.08 13.87
C SER A 14 12.60 10.53 12.51
N THR A 15 11.33 10.27 12.21
CA THR A 15 10.66 10.67 10.98
C THR A 15 9.26 11.21 11.28
N GLY A 16 8.75 12.12 10.44
CA GLY A 16 7.37 12.60 10.53
C GLY A 16 6.32 11.56 10.11
N GLY A 17 6.74 10.47 9.49
CA GLY A 17 5.85 9.37 9.11
C GLY A 17 6.53 8.32 8.24
N VAL A 18 5.76 7.27 7.94
CA VAL A 18 6.11 6.21 7.00
C VAL A 18 4.98 6.12 5.97
N THR A 19 5.34 6.09 4.70
CA THR A 19 4.38 5.87 3.61
C THR A 19 4.54 4.46 3.09
N MET A 20 3.44 3.72 3.02
CA MET A 20 3.37 2.41 2.39
C MET A 20 2.62 2.53 1.07
N LEU A 21 3.14 1.88 0.04
CA LEU A 21 2.61 1.94 -1.31
C LEU A 21 2.32 0.52 -1.79
N LEU A 22 1.18 0.35 -2.45
CA LEU A 22 0.80 -0.89 -3.11
C LEU A 22 0.93 -0.73 -4.62
N ASP A 23 1.88 -1.43 -5.22
CA ASP A 23 2.10 -1.42 -6.67
C ASP A 23 1.09 -2.36 -7.36
N VAL A 24 -0.14 -1.87 -7.52
CA VAL A 24 -1.30 -2.65 -7.98
C VAL A 24 -1.02 -3.45 -9.27
N PRO A 25 -0.40 -2.88 -10.32
CA PRO A 25 -0.19 -3.65 -11.54
C PRO A 25 0.74 -4.85 -11.39
N ARG A 26 1.65 -4.82 -10.43
CA ARG A 26 2.71 -5.84 -10.28
C ARG A 26 2.37 -6.96 -9.32
N ILE A 27 1.20 -6.90 -8.67
CA ILE A 27 0.81 -7.83 -7.61
C ILE A 27 -0.41 -8.64 -8.06
N ALA A 28 -0.29 -9.97 -8.07
CA ALA A 28 -1.39 -10.87 -8.45
C ALA A 28 -2.54 -10.82 -7.43
N ASP A 29 -2.20 -10.98 -6.14
CA ASP A 29 -3.17 -11.11 -5.03
C ASP A 29 -3.42 -9.77 -4.31
N GLY A 30 -3.70 -8.71 -5.07
CA GLY A 30 -3.74 -7.34 -4.53
C GLY A 30 -4.69 -7.12 -3.35
N LEU A 31 -5.82 -7.85 -3.28
CA LEU A 31 -6.82 -7.71 -2.21
C LEU A 31 -6.28 -8.20 -0.86
N ASP A 32 -5.75 -9.42 -0.82
CA ASP A 32 -5.13 -10.00 0.38
C ASP A 32 -3.92 -9.18 0.85
N VAL A 33 -3.19 -8.60 -0.09
CA VAL A 33 -2.03 -7.75 0.20
C VAL A 33 -2.47 -6.42 0.82
N LEU A 34 -3.59 -5.83 0.38
CA LEU A 34 -4.12 -4.62 0.98
C LEU A 34 -4.57 -4.86 2.44
N GLU A 35 -5.23 -5.97 2.72
CA GLU A 35 -5.62 -6.33 4.10
C GLU A 35 -4.40 -6.46 5.01
N LYS A 36 -3.38 -7.22 4.57
CA LYS A 36 -2.11 -7.35 5.31
C LYS A 36 -1.39 -6.00 5.48
N MET A 37 -1.41 -5.15 4.46
CA MET A 37 -0.83 -3.81 4.54
C MET A 37 -1.53 -2.96 5.60
N VAL A 38 -2.86 -3.01 5.67
CA VAL A 38 -3.65 -2.30 6.70
C VAL A 38 -3.31 -2.82 8.10
N ASP A 39 -3.20 -4.14 8.28
CA ASP A 39 -2.85 -4.73 9.57
C ASP A 39 -1.46 -4.29 10.06
N ILE A 40 -0.47 -4.32 9.16
CA ILE A 40 0.89 -3.82 9.45
C ILE A 40 0.84 -2.32 9.79
N ALA A 41 0.06 -1.53 9.04
CA ALA A 41 -0.09 -0.10 9.27
C ALA A 41 -0.65 0.22 10.66
N ARG A 42 -1.68 -0.52 11.07
CA ARG A 42 -2.30 -0.40 12.40
C ARG A 42 -1.32 -0.80 13.49
N GLY A 43 -0.56 -1.87 13.29
CA GLY A 43 0.50 -2.28 14.20
C GLY A 43 1.56 -1.20 14.40
N LEU A 44 2.05 -0.60 13.30
CA LEU A 44 3.03 0.49 13.35
C LEU A 44 2.47 1.74 14.02
N ALA A 45 1.24 2.14 13.67
CA ALA A 45 0.59 3.30 14.30
C ALA A 45 0.43 3.10 15.81
N SER A 46 0.01 1.91 16.24
CA SER A 46 -0.12 1.57 17.66
C SER A 46 1.23 1.58 18.38
N ALA A 47 2.26 0.93 17.80
CA ALA A 47 3.57 0.81 18.41
C ALA A 47 4.34 2.14 18.52
N LEU A 48 4.11 3.06 17.58
CA LEU A 48 4.83 4.33 17.47
C LEU A 48 4.01 5.54 17.95
N GLY A 49 2.78 5.32 18.43
CA GLY A 49 1.87 6.42 18.80
C GLY A 49 1.45 7.29 17.60
N GLY A 50 1.46 6.72 16.40
CA GLY A 50 1.11 7.37 15.15
C GLY A 50 -0.39 7.26 14.81
N ARG A 51 -0.75 7.75 13.63
CA ARG A 51 -2.10 7.63 13.07
C ARG A 51 -2.03 7.10 11.65
N LEU A 52 -2.94 6.20 11.31
CA LEU A 52 -3.11 5.73 9.94
C LEU A 52 -3.95 6.73 9.16
N VAL A 53 -3.39 7.26 8.08
CA VAL A 53 -4.03 8.29 7.23
C VAL A 53 -3.98 7.89 5.76
N ASP A 54 -4.86 8.49 4.96
CA ASP A 54 -4.81 8.42 3.49
C ASP A 54 -3.82 9.45 2.89
N ASP A 55 -3.80 9.54 1.56
CA ASP A 55 -2.98 10.48 0.79
C ASP A 55 -3.35 11.95 1.05
N ASN A 56 -4.60 12.22 1.43
CA ASN A 56 -5.08 13.54 1.84
C ASN A 56 -4.78 13.85 3.32
N ARG A 57 -4.06 12.96 4.02
CA ARG A 57 -3.76 13.04 5.46
C ARG A 57 -5.00 13.01 6.35
N VAL A 58 -6.08 12.43 5.86
CA VAL A 58 -7.30 12.18 6.62
C VAL A 58 -7.18 10.81 7.29
N GLU A 59 -7.63 10.70 8.55
CA GLU A 59 -7.62 9.41 9.26
C GLU A 59 -8.38 8.34 8.48
N LEU A 60 -7.75 7.18 8.34
CA LEU A 60 -8.27 6.11 7.53
C LEU A 60 -9.26 5.26 8.34
N SER A 61 -10.55 5.53 8.15
CA SER A 61 -11.64 4.75 8.73
C SER A 61 -11.87 3.41 8.01
N GLU A 62 -12.62 2.49 8.62
CA GLU A 62 -13.07 1.23 7.98
C GLU A 62 -13.81 1.48 6.67
N ALA A 63 -14.64 2.53 6.60
CA ALA A 63 -15.32 2.91 5.37
C ALA A 63 -14.35 3.41 4.30
N GLY A 64 -13.27 4.10 4.70
CA GLY A 64 -12.18 4.49 3.82
C GLY A 64 -11.45 3.27 3.25
N ILE A 65 -11.14 2.28 4.10
CA ILE A 65 -10.50 1.03 3.68
C ILE A 65 -11.39 0.26 2.71
N ALA A 66 -12.69 0.15 2.99
CA ALA A 66 -13.65 -0.49 2.09
C ALA A 66 -13.69 0.21 0.71
N ARG A 67 -13.60 1.54 0.67
CA ARG A 67 -13.52 2.30 -0.58
C ARG A 67 -12.24 1.99 -1.36
N ILE A 68 -11.08 1.92 -0.69
CA ILE A 68 -9.81 1.55 -1.32
C ILE A 68 -9.90 0.13 -1.90
N ASN A 69 -10.49 -0.82 -1.18
CA ASN A 69 -10.75 -2.18 -1.67
C ASN A 69 -11.61 -2.19 -2.94
N GLN A 70 -12.69 -1.41 -2.98
CA GLN A 70 -13.54 -1.30 -4.17
C GLN A 70 -12.80 -0.69 -5.37
N GLN A 71 -11.99 0.33 -5.13
CA GLN A 71 -11.17 0.96 -6.17
C GLN A 71 -10.11 -0.02 -6.71
N LEU A 72 -9.45 -0.77 -5.82
CA LEU A 72 -8.48 -1.80 -6.19
C LEU A 72 -9.11 -2.89 -7.07
N SER A 73 -10.28 -3.40 -6.68
CA SER A 73 -11.05 -4.34 -7.48
C SER A 73 -11.39 -3.77 -8.86
N SER A 74 -11.78 -2.49 -8.92
CA SER A 74 -12.13 -1.81 -10.17
C SER A 74 -10.92 -1.65 -11.11
N ILE A 75 -9.77 -1.26 -10.56
CA ILE A 75 -8.51 -1.11 -11.33
C ILE A 75 -8.10 -2.47 -11.92
N ARG A 76 -8.11 -3.53 -11.10
CA ARG A 76 -7.81 -4.88 -11.58
C ARG A 76 -8.81 -5.33 -12.65
N GLY A 77 -10.12 -5.14 -12.43
CA GLY A 77 -11.12 -5.45 -13.46
C GLY A 77 -10.87 -4.72 -14.80
N ALA A 78 -10.38 -3.48 -14.76
CA ALA A 78 -9.98 -2.76 -15.96
C ALA A 78 -8.74 -3.37 -16.63
N MET A 79 -7.69 -3.64 -15.85
CA MET A 79 -6.47 -4.31 -16.31
C MET A 79 -6.75 -5.62 -17.05
N GLU A 80 -7.62 -6.45 -16.46
CA GLU A 80 -8.03 -7.74 -17.00
C GLU A 80 -8.77 -7.59 -18.33
N ARG A 81 -9.69 -6.62 -18.44
CA ARG A 81 -10.39 -6.30 -19.71
C ARG A 81 -9.45 -5.84 -20.82
N HIS A 82 -8.35 -5.18 -20.46
CA HIS A 82 -7.31 -4.80 -21.42
C HIS A 82 -6.31 -5.92 -21.71
N GLY A 83 -6.48 -7.10 -21.11
CA GLY A 83 -5.60 -8.27 -21.27
C GLY A 83 -4.27 -8.13 -20.54
N ILE A 84 -4.15 -7.20 -19.59
CA ILE A 84 -2.96 -7.00 -18.74
C ILE A 84 -3.28 -7.48 -17.31
N PRO A 85 -3.53 -8.77 -17.00
CA PRO A 85 -3.85 -9.14 -15.63
C PRO A 85 -2.77 -8.68 -14.65
N ALA A 86 -3.18 -8.16 -13.49
CA ALA A 86 -2.24 -7.74 -12.44
C ALA A 86 -1.29 -8.88 -12.05
N GLY A 87 -0.01 -8.58 -11.84
CA GLY A 87 1.04 -9.58 -11.56
C GLY A 87 1.44 -10.47 -12.75
N SER A 88 0.79 -10.35 -13.91
CA SER A 88 1.19 -11.12 -15.10
C SER A 88 2.56 -10.70 -15.63
N ALA A 89 3.22 -11.57 -16.39
CA ALA A 89 4.49 -11.24 -17.06
C ALA A 89 4.37 -9.98 -17.95
N ARG A 90 3.19 -9.74 -18.55
CA ARG A 90 2.93 -8.53 -19.35
C ARG A 90 2.84 -7.28 -18.47
N ALA A 91 2.15 -7.36 -17.34
CA ALA A 91 2.08 -6.27 -16.38
C ALA A 91 3.48 -5.93 -15.82
N LEU A 92 4.23 -6.94 -15.39
CA LEU A 92 5.58 -6.74 -14.85
C LEU A 92 6.54 -6.08 -15.85
N ARG A 93 6.42 -6.38 -17.14
CA ARG A 93 7.23 -5.75 -18.20
C ARG A 93 6.79 -4.32 -18.53
N LEU A 94 5.52 -4.00 -18.35
CA LEU A 94 4.98 -2.67 -18.66
C LEU A 94 5.22 -1.67 -17.53
N PHE A 95 5.23 -2.16 -16.30
CA PHE A 95 5.35 -1.36 -15.07
C PHE A 95 6.68 -1.61 -14.33
N SER A 96 7.75 -1.91 -15.08
CA SER A 96 9.13 -2.08 -14.56
C SER A 96 9.91 -0.78 -14.52
#